data_AF-A0A858RCU2-F1
#
_entry.id   AF-A0A858RCU2-F1
#
_cell.length_a   1.000
_cell.length_b   1.000
_cell.length_c   1.000
_cell.angle_alpha   90.00
_cell.angle_beta   90.00
_cell.angle_gamma   90.00
#
_symmetry.space_group_name_H-M   'P 1'
#
loop_
_entity.id
_entity.type
_entity.pdbx_description
1 polymer ?
#
loop_
_entity_poly.entity_id
_entity_poly.type
_entity_poly.pdbx_seq_one_letter_code
_entity_poly.pdbx_strand_id
1 'polypeptide(L)' 'MPRDIIILECTEARAEGKPPSRYVTTRNKKSLRTPGRLEKVKFNPSLQRRTVHRELR' A
#
# COMPACT_ATOMS: atom_id res chain seq x y z
N MET A 1 -9.44 -19.45 -5.87
CA MET A 1 -9.40 -18.89 -4.50
C MET A 1 -9.82 -17.43 -4.56
N PRO A 2 -10.70 -16.96 -3.67
CA PRO A 2 -11.11 -15.56 -3.65
C PRO A 2 -9.89 -14.67 -3.42
N ARG A 3 -9.77 -13.61 -4.23
CA ARG A 3 -8.76 -12.57 -4.05
C ARG A 3 -9.37 -11.48 -3.19
N ASP A 4 -8.72 -11.12 -2.12
CA ASP A 4 -9.17 -10.02 -1.26
C ASP A 4 -8.82 -8.68 -1.89
N ILE A 5 -9.74 -7.74 -1.79
CA ILE A 5 -9.51 -6.34 -2.18
C ILE A 5 -8.91 -5.64 -0.96
N ILE A 6 -7.72 -5.08 -1.13
CA ILE A 6 -6.94 -4.42 -0.09
C ILE A 6 -6.58 -3.00 -0.51
N ILE A 7 -6.38 -2.14 0.48
CA ILE A 7 -5.97 -0.75 0.28
C ILE A 7 -4.53 -0.61 0.77
N LEU A 8 -3.67 -0.05 -0.08
CA LEU A 8 -2.30 0.33 0.24
C LEU A 8 -2.24 1.83 0.51
N GLU A 9 -1.81 2.25 1.69
CA GLU A 9 -1.66 3.66 2.10
C GLU A 9 -0.17 4.03 2.23
N CYS A 10 0.19 5.23 1.79
CA CYS A 10 1.55 5.78 1.95
C CYS A 10 1.90 5.96 3.44
N THR A 11 3.07 5.47 3.85
CA THR A 11 3.55 5.58 5.23
C THR A 11 4.24 6.90 5.55
N GLU A 12 4.82 7.55 4.54
CA GLU A 12 5.66 8.75 4.72
C GLU A 12 4.84 10.05 4.78
N ALA A 13 3.74 10.13 4.02
CA ALA A 13 2.99 11.38 3.83
C ALA A 13 2.45 11.99 5.14
N ARG A 14 2.02 11.14 6.09
CA ARG A 14 1.50 11.60 7.39
C ARG A 14 2.57 12.31 8.22
N ALA A 15 3.82 11.86 8.17
CA ALA A 15 4.92 12.48 8.89
C ALA A 15 5.27 13.86 8.32
N GLU A 16 5.09 14.04 7.01
CA GLU A 16 5.33 15.31 6.31
C GLU A 16 4.11 16.25 6.31
N GLY A 17 3.02 15.90 7.03
CA GLY A 17 1.80 16.72 7.09
C GLY A 17 1.00 16.78 5.77
N LYS A 18 1.29 15.91 4.81
CA LYS A 18 0.62 15.84 3.50
C LYS A 18 -0.42 14.71 3.45
N PRO A 19 -1.43 14.81 2.58
CA PRO A 19 -2.42 13.75 2.44
C PRO A 19 -1.76 12.45 1.93
N PRO A 20 -2.02 11.29 2.55
CA PRO A 20 -1.45 10.02 2.10
C PRO A 20 -2.13 9.52 0.84
N SER A 21 -1.32 9.09 -0.14
CA SER A 21 -1.83 8.42 -1.34
C SER A 21 -2.34 7.01 -0.99
N ARG A 22 -3.49 6.64 -1.58
CA ARG A 22 -4.15 5.35 -1.38
C ARG A 22 -4.37 4.64 -2.70
N TYR A 23 -4.07 3.34 -2.74
CA TYR A 23 -4.25 2.48 -3.90
C TYR A 23 -5.06 1.25 -3.57
N VAL A 24 -6.01 0.89 -4.45
CA VAL A 24 -6.75 -0.35 -4.36
C VAL A 24 -6.01 -1.43 -5.13
N THR A 25 -5.75 -2.58 -4.50
CA THR A 25 -5.15 -3.73 -5.16
C THR A 25 -5.80 -5.02 -4.71
N THR A 26 -5.57 -6.10 -5.43
CA THR A 26 -6.00 -7.44 -5.01
C THR A 26 -4.83 -8.22 -4.44
N ARG A 27 -5.09 -9.01 -3.41
CA ARG A 27 -4.11 -9.90 -2.78
C ARG A 27 -4.65 -11.32 -2.72
N ASN A 28 -3.75 -12.29 -2.85
CA ASN A 28 -4.04 -13.68 -2.53
C ASN A 28 -3.51 -14.01 -1.12
N LYS A 29 -4.41 -14.20 -0.14
CA LYS A 29 -4.06 -14.58 1.24
C LYS A 29 -3.28 -15.89 1.34
N LYS A 30 -3.52 -16.84 0.44
CA LYS A 30 -2.87 -18.17 0.45
C LYS A 30 -1.54 -18.21 -0.33
N SER A 31 -1.06 -17.06 -0.81
CA SER A 31 0.22 -16.97 -1.52
C SER A 31 1.38 -17.17 -0.55
N LEU A 32 2.15 -18.25 -0.75
CA LEU A 32 3.41 -18.51 -0.02
C LEU A 32 4.47 -17.41 -0.26
N ARG A 33 4.38 -16.66 -1.36
CA ARG A 33 5.33 -15.59 -1.71
C ARG A 33 5.08 -14.28 -0.98
N THR A 34 3.93 -14.12 -0.32
CA THR A 34 3.54 -12.87 0.34
C THR A 34 2.86 -13.15 1.68
N PRO A 35 3.59 -13.79 2.62
CA PRO A 35 3.10 -13.98 3.98
C PRO A 35 3.07 -12.62 4.70
N GLY A 36 1.99 -12.32 5.43
CA GLY A 36 1.90 -11.07 6.20
C GLY A 36 1.31 -9.87 5.45
N ARG A 37 1.66 -8.63 5.80
CA ARG A 37 1.09 -7.43 5.15
C ARG A 37 1.75 -7.16 3.81
N LEU A 38 0.98 -6.72 2.81
CA LEU A 38 1.53 -6.32 1.52
C LEU A 38 2.16 -4.93 1.60
N GLU A 39 3.41 -4.84 1.17
CA GLU A 39 4.15 -3.58 1.02
C GLU A 39 4.59 -3.43 -0.44
N LYS A 40 4.33 -2.27 -1.02
CA LYS A 40 4.74 -1.94 -2.39
C LYS A 40 5.24 -0.51 -2.47
N VAL A 41 6.28 -0.32 -3.27
CA VAL A 41 6.72 1.02 -3.66
C VAL A 41 5.77 1.54 -4.73
N LYS A 42 5.09 2.65 -4.43
CA LYS A 42 4.19 3.34 -5.35
C LYS A 42 4.50 4.83 -5.37
N PHE A 43 4.13 5.49 -6.46
CA PHE A 43 4.28 6.93 -6.56
C PHE A 43 3.30 7.61 -5.61
N ASN A 44 3.73 8.66 -4.90
CA ASN A 44 2.83 9.52 -4.14
C ASN A 44 2.75 10.88 -4.85
N PRO A 45 1.58 11.28 -5.39
CA PRO A 45 1.39 12.56 -6.05
C PRO A 45 1.68 13.79 -5.17
N SER A 46 1.40 13.72 -3.87
CA SER A 46 1.59 14.83 -2.92
C SER A 46 3.07 15.07 -2.57
N LEU A 47 3.88 14.02 -2.66
CA LEU A 47 5.33 14.07 -2.44
C LEU A 47 6.13 14.10 -3.75
N GLN A 48 5.47 13.89 -4.89
CA GLN A 48 6.07 13.81 -6.21
C GLN A 48 7.23 12.80 -6.32
N ARG A 49 7.24 11.77 -5.46
CA ARG A 49 8.27 10.73 -5.43
C ARG A 49 7.68 9.35 -5.12
N ARG A 50 8.47 8.31 -5.35
CA ARG A 50 8.11 6.94 -4.97
C ARG A 50 8.31 6.76 -3.48
N THR A 51 7.28 6.24 -2.82
CA THR A 51 7.25 6.03 -1.36
C THR A 51 6.72 4.64 -1.06
N VAL A 52 7.01 4.17 0.16
CA VAL A 52 6.50 2.88 0.61
C VAL A 52 5.01 3.01 0.94
N HIS A 53 4.22 2.09 0.38
CA HIS A 53 2.81 1.95 0.69
C HIS A 53 2.54 0.60 1.34
N ARG A 54 1.81 0.63 2.45
CA ARG A 54 1.53 -0.52 3.30
C ARG A 54 0.03 -0.81 3.34
N GLU A 55 -0.31 -2.09 3.43
CA GLU A 55 -1.69 -2.55 3.60
C GLU A 55 -2.33 -1.96 4.87
N LEU A 56 -3.46 -1.27 4.70
CA LEU A 56 -4.19 -0.56 5.76
C LEU A 56 -5.04 -1.50 6.64
N ARG A 57 -5.20 -2.77 6.27
CA ARG A 57 -6.01 -3.74 7.00
C ARG A 57 -5.16 -4.84 7.63
#